data_AF-A0AAJ5WEU3-F1
#
_entry.id   AF-A0AAJ5WEU3-F1
#
_cell.length_a   1.000
_cell.length_b   1.000
_cell.length_c   1.000
_cell.angle_alpha   90.00
_cell.angle_beta   90.00
_cell.angle_gamma   90.00
#
_symmetry.space_group_name_H-M   'P 1'
#
loop_
_entity.id
_entity.type
_entity.pdbx_description
1 polymer ?
#
loop_
_entity_poly.entity_id
_entity_poly.type
_entity_poly.pdbx_seq_one_letter_code
_entity_poly.pdbx_strand_id
1 'polypeptide(L)' 'MQDDYKTQLTKATEGLHYCDLILTAQEAEDLRALVQELQGAGRYPGLSGVFRTILEETWCSDEPWPTISSPATPRLD' A
#
# COMPACT_ATOMS: atom_id res chain seq x y z
N MET A 1 -1.96 13.22 23.25
CA MET A 1 -1.95 11.73 23.36
C MET A 1 -1.41 11.02 22.12
N GLN A 2 -1.36 11.64 20.94
CA GLN A 2 -0.84 11.02 19.72
C GLN A 2 0.71 10.90 19.71
N ASP A 3 1.41 11.83 20.36
CA ASP A 3 2.88 11.79 20.55
C ASP A 3 3.37 10.58 21.36
N ASP A 4 2.60 10.16 22.36
CA ASP A 4 2.91 8.97 23.18
C ASP A 4 2.91 7.70 22.34
N TYR A 5 1.93 7.57 21.44
CA TYR A 5 1.81 6.41 20.57
C TYR A 5 2.98 6.30 19.60
N LYS A 6 3.36 7.40 18.95
CA LYS A 6 4.49 7.43 18.01
C LYS A 6 5.81 7.10 18.72
N THR A 7 6.02 7.64 19.91
CA THR A 7 7.22 7.39 20.73
C THR A 7 7.32 5.92 21.17
N GLN A 8 6.20 5.34 21.60
CA GLN A 8 6.14 3.93 21.95
C GLN A 8 6.40 3.03 20.75
N LEU A 9 5.86 3.39 19.57
CA LEU A 9 6.12 2.66 18.33
C LEU A 9 7.62 2.70 17.99
N THR A 10 8.23 3.89 17.96
CA THR A 10 9.66 4.07 17.64
C THR A 10 10.56 3.27 18.58
N LYS A 11 10.24 3.25 19.89
CA LYS A 11 11.00 2.48 20.88
C LYS A 11 10.78 0.96 20.73
N ALA A 12 9.57 0.53 20.41
CA ALA A 12 9.27 -0.89 20.17
C ALA A 12 9.91 -1.41 18.88
N THR A 13 10.15 -0.53 17.91
CA THR A 13 10.81 -0.85 16.63
C THR A 13 12.31 -0.51 16.63
N GLU A 14 12.88 -0.10 17.76
CA GLU A 14 14.29 0.25 17.88
C GLU A 14 15.15 -1.01 17.70
N GLY A 15 16.08 -0.99 16.73
CA GLY A 15 16.89 -2.16 16.37
C GLY A 15 16.19 -3.16 15.45
N LEU A 16 14.90 -2.96 15.16
CA LEU A 16 14.29 -3.56 13.98
C LEU A 16 14.67 -2.69 12.79
N HIS A 17 15.64 -3.16 12.01
CA HIS A 17 15.72 -2.71 10.64
C HIS A 17 14.37 -3.09 10.03
N TYR A 18 13.61 -2.10 9.53
CA TYR A 18 12.63 -2.41 8.49
C TYR A 18 13.41 -3.30 7.54
N CYS A 19 13.02 -4.57 7.43
CA CYS A 19 13.61 -5.42 6.41
C CYS A 19 13.49 -4.56 5.16
N ASP A 20 14.63 -4.12 4.59
CA ASP A 20 14.65 -3.45 3.30
C ASP A 20 13.99 -4.50 2.41
N LEU A 21 12.68 -4.33 2.22
CA LEU A 21 11.80 -5.34 1.68
C LEU A 21 12.05 -5.23 0.19
N ILE A 22 13.24 -5.63 -0.25
CA ILE A 22 13.62 -5.56 -1.64
C ILE A 22 12.83 -6.67 -2.30
N LEU A 23 11.66 -6.29 -2.82
CA LEU A 23 10.87 -7.16 -3.66
C LEU A 23 11.69 -7.44 -4.92
N THR A 24 11.71 -8.68 -5.35
CA THR A 24 12.02 -9.00 -6.73
C THR A 24 10.90 -8.47 -7.64
N ALA A 25 11.17 -8.38 -8.95
CA ALA A 25 10.16 -7.97 -9.92
C ALA A 25 8.90 -8.85 -9.85
N GLN A 26 9.06 -10.16 -9.65
CA GLN A 26 7.95 -11.10 -9.52
C GLN A 26 7.13 -10.85 -8.25
N GLU A 27 7.79 -10.65 -7.11
CA GLU A 27 7.10 -10.38 -5.84
C GLU A 27 6.34 -9.03 -5.90
N ALA A 28 6.89 -8.04 -6.60
CA ALA A 28 6.19 -6.78 -6.85
C ALA A 28 4.96 -6.97 -7.76
N GLU A 29 5.06 -7.77 -8.82
CA GLU A 29 3.91 -8.11 -9.68
C GLU A 29 2.81 -8.86 -8.92
N ASP A 30 3.18 -9.86 -8.12
CA ASP A 30 2.25 -10.65 -7.32
C ASP A 30 1.55 -9.78 -6.27
N LEU A 31 2.29 -8.89 -5.61
CA LEU A 31 1.74 -7.94 -4.64
C LEU A 31 0.82 -6.91 -5.32
N ARG A 32 1.15 -6.45 -6.54
CA ARG A 32 0.29 -5.56 -7.33
C ARG A 32 -1.03 -6.25 -7.70
N ALA A 33 -0.98 -7.52 -8.12
CA ALA A 33 -2.17 -8.31 -8.42
C ALA A 33 -3.06 -8.50 -7.17
N LEU A 34 -2.45 -8.79 -6.02
CA LEU A 34 -3.16 -8.91 -4.75
C LEU A 34 -3.85 -7.61 -4.34
N VAL A 35 -3.19 -6.46 -4.50
CA VAL A 35 -3.79 -5.13 -4.22
C VAL A 35 -5.02 -4.90 -5.11
N GLN A 36 -4.93 -5.24 -6.40
CA GLN A 36 -6.06 -5.10 -7.34
C GLN A 36 -7.22 -6.02 -6.97
N GLU A 37 -6.96 -7.27 -6.58
CA GLU A 37 -7.99 -8.20 -6.13
C GLU A 37 -8.70 -7.69 -4.87
N LEU A 38 -7.94 -7.22 -3.87
CA LEU A 38 -8.49 -6.70 -2.62
C LEU A 38 -9.35 -5.44 -2.86
N GLN A 39 -8.89 -4.54 -3.73
CA GLN A 39 -9.64 -3.35 -4.10
C GLN A 39 -10.92 -3.70 -4.88
N GLY A 40 -10.83 -4.59 -5.87
CA GLY A 40 -11.97 -5.04 -6.67
C GLY A 40 -13.02 -5.81 -5.85
N ALA A 41 -12.58 -6.59 -4.86
CA ALA A 41 -13.45 -7.29 -3.93
C ALA A 41 -14.10 -6.37 -2.87
N GLY A 42 -13.61 -5.13 -2.72
CA GLY A 42 -14.06 -4.20 -1.68
C GLY A 42 -13.81 -4.71 -0.25
N ARG A 43 -12.89 -5.67 -0.09
CA ARG A 43 -12.59 -6.32 1.20
C ARG A 43 -11.28 -5.79 1.77
N TYR A 44 -11.29 -5.53 3.08
CA TYR A 44 -10.13 -5.08 3.86
C TYR A 44 -9.41 -3.86 3.25
N PRO A 45 -10.09 -2.69 3.14
CA PRO A 45 -9.50 -1.49 2.54
C PRO A 45 -8.23 -1.00 3.26
N GLY A 46 -8.08 -1.31 4.55
CA GLY A 46 -6.84 -1.02 5.28
C GLY A 46 -5.66 -1.88 4.81
N LEU A 47 -5.89 -3.16 4.49
CA LEU A 47 -4.83 -4.06 4.01
C LEU A 47 -4.38 -3.71 2.59
N SER A 48 -5.31 -3.38 1.69
CA SER A 48 -4.95 -2.94 0.34
C SER A 48 -4.15 -1.64 0.36
N GLY A 49 -4.44 -0.72 1.28
CA GLY A 49 -3.64 0.49 1.51
C GLY A 49 -2.22 0.18 1.99
N VAL A 50 -2.08 -0.69 2.99
CA VAL A 50 -0.77 -1.10 3.52
C VAL A 50 0.10 -1.75 2.44
N PHE A 51 -0.44 -2.69 1.67
CA PHE A 51 0.32 -3.37 0.61
C PHE A 51 0.69 -2.43 -0.54
N ARG A 52 -0.18 -1.47 -0.87
CA ARG A 52 0.16 -0.43 -1.84
C ARG A 52 1.32 0.43 -1.36
N THR A 53 1.30 0.89 -0.11
CA THR A 53 2.38 1.69 0.48
C THR A 53 3.69 0.92 0.50
N ILE A 54 3.67 -0.37 0.87
CA ILE A 54 4.86 -1.23 0.81
C ILE A 54 5.39 -1.25 -0.62
N LEU A 55 4.56 -1.53 -1.63
CA LEU A 55 5.01 -1.59 -3.03
C LEU A 55 5.58 -0.26 -3.52
N GLU A 56 4.98 0.88 -3.15
CA GLU A 56 5.48 2.22 -3.50
C GLU A 56 6.81 2.57 -2.81
N GLU A 57 7.00 2.17 -1.56
CA GLU A 57 8.24 2.45 -0.79
C GLU A 57 9.38 1.49 -1.14
N THR A 58 9.06 0.25 -1.54
CA THR A 58 10.07 -0.80 -1.76
C THR A 58 10.40 -1.06 -3.23
N TRP A 59 9.50 -0.71 -4.14
CA TRP A 59 9.66 -0.96 -5.57
C TRP A 59 9.41 0.31 -6.39
N CYS A 60 10.49 1.06 -6.64
CA CYS A 60 10.48 2.28 -7.42
C CYS A 60 10.44 1.97 -8.94
N SER A 61 9.37 1.36 -9.43
CA SER A 61 9.08 1.38 -10.87
C SER A 61 8.42 2.71 -11.22
N ASP A 62 8.98 3.44 -12.18
CA ASP A 62 8.47 4.69 -12.76
C ASP A 62 7.09 4.54 -13.46
N GLU A 63 6.50 3.34 -13.41
CA GLU A 63 5.25 3.03 -14.07
C GLU A 63 4.07 3.49 -13.20
N PRO A 64 3.31 4.51 -13.64
CA PRO A 64 2.20 5.02 -12.85
C PRO A 64 1.18 3.91 -12.63
N TRP A 65 0.75 3.74 -11.38
CA TRP A 65 -0.38 2.87 -11.06
C TRP A 65 -1.55 3.21 -11.98
N PRO A 66 -2.28 2.22 -12.51
CA PRO A 66 -3.50 2.51 -13.22
C PRO A 66 -4.42 3.27 -12.28
N THR A 67 -4.60 4.57 -12.55
CA THR A 67 -5.64 5.36 -11.90
C THR A 67 -6.94 4.70 -12.27
N ILE A 68 -7.52 3.96 -11.33
CA ILE A 68 -8.91 3.54 -11.44
C ILE A 68 -9.70 4.84 -11.33
N SER A 69 -9.92 5.48 -12.47
CA SER A 69 -10.87 6.57 -12.60
C SER A 69 -12.17 6.06 -12.03
N SER A 70 -12.57 6.64 -10.89
CA SER A 70 -13.88 6.38 -10.32
C SER A 70 -14.93 6.60 -11.42
N PRO A 71 -15.96 5.75 -11.52
CA PRO A 71 -16.98 5.93 -12.53
C PRO A 71 -17.54 7.34 -12.40
N ALA A 72 -17.54 8.06 -13.52
CA ALA A 72 -18.10 9.40 -13.63
C ALA A 72 -19.51 9.37 -13.02
N THR A 73 -19.73 10.20 -12.00
CA THR A 73 -21.07 10.49 -11.49
C THR A 73 -21.99 10.77 -12.68
N PRO A 74 -23.12 10.05 -12.84
CA PRO A 74 -24.05 10.39 -13.89
C PRO A 74 -24.56 11.80 -13.61
N ARG A 75 -24.30 12.72 -14.54
CA ARG A 75 -24.99 14.00 -14.59
C ARG A 75 -26.47 13.69 -14.83
N LEU A 76 -27.31 13.88 -13.82
CA LEU A 76 -28.75 14.07 -14.04
C LEU A 76 -28.90 15.49 -14.61
N ASP A 77 -29.32 15.58 -15.87
CA ASP A 77 -29.99 16.75 -16.44
C ASP A 77 -31.50 16.56 -16.27
#